data_AF-A0A142YFD9-F1
#
_entry.id   AF-A0A142YFD9-F1
#
_cell.length_a   1.000
_cell.length_b   1.000
_cell.length_c   1.000
_cell.angle_alpha   90.00
_cell.angle_beta   90.00
_cell.angle_gamma   90.00
#
_symmetry.space_group_name_H-M   'P 1'
#
loop_
_entity.id
_entity.type
_entity.pdbx_description
1 polymer ?
#
loop_
_entity_poly.entity_id
_entity_poly.type
_entity_poly.pdbx_seq_one_letter_code
_entity_poly.pdbx_strand_id
1 'polypeptide(L)'
;MNGAKPGRRPRKKHFPIEALEPRELMTASPAFAPAIVADAGADRPPAAIGRLRAGVQTSWDATDLARRPPPAHQAARPAPQSHRRGKAGPSYDLAVQFSYVTSPGNASVGIHGFTPPSQATVPAQPGGDTYQELGGVPYVYAIGRTEITAGQYVTFLNKVDPKGENPVQPYTNVRLWVEDFSPVLNPFSGQINFVEDADPGSHYRLAADFWRDKPLVNANLFHFAYFANSLYNGSTVAADDARGRSPLGFPVRTQARYVDLSTRIDTGMYDLRDANYPFFTRLDTSGYVIPSEDEWVKAAYFSPRPTGNGTHYYYYPTVADAPPTPLHTGGDRPTVDALGNVVRANLTPGVAYANYHDKVFWQPPYAPPSTDPGANVVSVGQASTLSPWLTYDQAGNVVEFTDTITAAPAYEINPHGLPVYVKAHGGIASAPDWQLWLTATGTTDPYGQRAGFTDTQGGSRFGYLPDAKADRKLPNSRRATPSRFASPPASAGLVYRLLDLASREVVSTPDLAAAVRLAAAPTSYTYLGAIAGPKA
;
A
#
# COMPACT_ATOMS: atom_id res chain seq x y z
N MET A 1 -71.44 -43.75 4.87
CA MET A 1 -71.28 -44.46 6.15
C MET A 1 -69.86 -44.20 6.63
N ASN A 2 -69.68 -43.24 7.54
CA ASN A 2 -69.41 -43.42 8.99
C ASN A 2 -67.93 -43.76 9.24
N GLY A 3 -67.11 -42.84 9.78
CA GLY A 3 -66.96 -42.53 11.22
C GLY A 3 -65.74 -43.32 11.77
N ALA A 4 -64.86 -42.88 12.67
CA ALA A 4 -64.83 -41.82 13.67
C ALA A 4 -63.36 -41.47 14.08
N LYS A 5 -63.20 -40.38 14.83
CA LYS A 5 -62.01 -39.74 15.45
C LYS A 5 -61.35 -40.58 16.59
N PRO A 6 -60.42 -40.04 17.45
CA PRO A 6 -59.09 -39.42 17.22
C PRO A 6 -58.00 -39.92 18.23
N GLY A 7 -56.74 -39.49 18.06
CA GLY A 7 -55.86 -39.23 19.22
C GLY A 7 -54.36 -39.51 19.05
N ARG A 8 -53.54 -38.44 19.16
CA ARG A 8 -52.52 -38.22 20.22
C ARG A 8 -51.45 -37.23 19.73
N ARG A 9 -51.31 -36.12 20.46
CA ARG A 9 -50.17 -35.19 20.39
C ARG A 9 -48.90 -35.89 20.91
N PRO A 10 -47.72 -35.57 20.37
CA PRO A 10 -46.48 -35.62 21.14
C PRO A 10 -46.05 -34.22 21.61
N ARG A 11 -45.46 -34.26 22.79
CA ARG A 11 -45.08 -33.19 23.70
C ARG A 11 -43.98 -32.28 23.13
N LYS A 12 -44.10 -30.98 23.46
CA LYS A 12 -42.97 -30.05 23.56
C LYS A 12 -41.92 -30.67 24.50
N LYS A 13 -40.70 -30.88 24.01
CA LYS A 13 -39.51 -31.01 24.86
C LYS A 13 -38.72 -29.72 24.73
N HIS A 14 -38.60 -29.01 25.85
CA HIS A 14 -37.59 -27.98 26.06
C HIS A 14 -36.21 -28.65 25.99
N PHE A 15 -35.31 -28.09 25.20
CA PHE A 15 -33.88 -28.28 25.38
C PHE A 15 -33.32 -26.99 26.00
N PRO A 16 -32.50 -27.09 27.05
CA PRO A 16 -31.93 -25.92 27.72
C PRO A 16 -30.86 -25.28 26.82
N ILE A 17 -30.86 -23.95 26.82
CA ILE A 17 -29.75 -23.13 26.35
C ILE A 17 -28.69 -23.23 27.46
N GLU A 18 -27.67 -24.07 27.25
CA GLU A 18 -26.43 -23.98 28.00
C GLU A 18 -25.53 -22.94 27.34
N ALA A 19 -25.10 -21.98 28.15
CA ALA A 19 -24.10 -21.00 27.81
C ALA A 19 -22.78 -21.70 27.46
N LEU A 20 -22.25 -21.42 26.27
CA LEU A 20 -20.88 -21.76 25.92
C LEU A 20 -19.97 -20.64 26.44
N GLU A 21 -19.40 -20.89 27.62
CA GLU A 21 -18.20 -20.22 28.13
C GLU A 21 -17.04 -20.38 27.13
N PRO A 22 -16.18 -19.34 26.96
CA PRO A 22 -15.00 -19.43 26.12
C PRO A 22 -13.93 -20.29 26.80
N ARG A 23 -13.60 -21.45 26.23
CA ARG A 23 -12.45 -22.23 26.67
C ARG A 23 -11.17 -21.66 26.06
N GLU A 24 -10.27 -21.27 26.96
CA GLU A 24 -8.84 -21.09 26.75
C GLU A 24 -8.24 -22.26 25.95
N LEU A 25 -7.49 -21.94 24.91
CA LEU A 25 -6.42 -22.77 24.36
C LEU A 25 -5.23 -21.85 24.07
N MET A 26 -4.58 -21.41 25.14
CA MET A 26 -3.15 -21.16 25.11
C MET A 26 -2.46 -22.53 25.09
N THR A 27 -1.88 -22.90 23.95
CA THR A 27 -0.80 -23.90 23.92
C THR A 27 0.42 -23.24 23.34
N ALA A 28 1.43 -23.08 24.18
CA ALA A 28 2.75 -22.62 23.84
C ALA A 28 3.35 -23.46 22.68
N SER A 29 3.76 -22.78 21.61
CA SER A 29 4.61 -23.39 20.58
C SER A 29 6.04 -23.54 21.11
N PRO A 30 6.73 -24.66 20.79
CA PRO A 30 8.09 -24.89 21.22
C PRO A 30 9.07 -24.00 20.44
N ALA A 31 10.02 -23.41 21.15
CA ALA A 31 11.14 -22.69 20.59
C ALA A 31 11.97 -23.61 19.67
N PHE A 32 12.04 -23.27 18.38
CA PHE A 32 13.05 -23.81 17.47
C PHE A 32 14.26 -22.88 17.46
N ALA A 33 15.37 -23.38 18.00
CA ALA A 33 16.66 -22.72 17.91
C ALA A 33 17.14 -22.67 16.44
N PRO A 34 17.72 -21.55 15.97
CA PRO A 34 18.33 -21.52 14.64
C PRO A 34 19.60 -22.37 14.65
N ALA A 35 19.75 -23.20 13.62
CA ALA A 35 20.96 -23.97 13.37
C ALA A 35 22.14 -23.01 13.13
N ILE A 36 23.03 -22.98 14.13
CA ILE A 36 24.37 -22.42 14.03
C ILE A 36 25.16 -23.31 13.07
N VAL A 37 25.62 -22.74 11.96
CA VAL A 37 26.72 -23.35 11.18
C VAL A 37 27.98 -23.20 12.04
N ALA A 38 28.43 -24.32 12.56
CA ALA A 38 29.68 -24.42 13.30
C ALA A 38 30.85 -24.23 12.35
N ASP A 39 31.61 -23.16 12.55
CA ASP A 39 33.01 -23.07 12.14
C ASP A 39 33.86 -23.45 13.36
N ALA A 40 34.60 -24.55 13.25
CA ALA A 40 35.48 -25.04 14.29
C ALA A 40 36.82 -25.46 13.66
N GLY A 41 37.86 -24.72 14.00
CA GLY A 41 39.24 -25.01 13.62
C GLY A 41 40.21 -23.98 14.20
N ALA A 42 40.29 -23.95 15.54
CA ALA A 42 41.22 -23.12 16.30
C ALA A 42 42.70 -23.52 16.07
N ASP A 43 43.63 -22.55 16.14
CA ASP A 43 44.75 -22.65 17.08
C ASP A 43 45.50 -21.32 17.33
N ARG A 44 46.18 -21.31 18.48
CA ARG A 44 46.53 -20.21 19.41
C ARG A 44 47.67 -19.22 19.04
N PRO A 45 47.84 -18.12 19.83
CA PRO A 45 48.72 -16.96 19.56
C PRO A 45 50.14 -17.11 20.13
N PRO A 46 51.03 -16.10 19.93
CA PRO A 46 51.45 -15.32 21.11
C PRO A 46 51.71 -13.81 20.86
N ALA A 47 51.89 -13.13 21.98
CA ALA A 47 52.03 -11.70 22.20
C ALA A 47 53.36 -11.05 21.74
N ALA A 48 53.33 -9.71 21.72
CA ALA A 48 54.33 -8.78 22.29
C ALA A 48 55.08 -7.82 21.33
N ILE A 49 54.87 -6.52 21.63
CA ILE A 49 55.83 -5.38 21.64
C ILE A 49 56.26 -4.73 20.31
N GLY A 50 56.00 -3.42 20.22
CA GLY A 50 56.72 -2.50 19.33
C GLY A 50 56.14 -1.07 19.31
N ARG A 51 56.72 -0.16 20.11
CA ARG A 51 56.44 1.30 20.10
C ARG A 51 56.98 1.98 18.83
N LEU A 52 56.34 3.10 18.41
CA LEU A 52 56.94 4.39 17.97
C LEU A 52 55.79 5.32 17.46
N ARG A 53 55.33 6.31 18.24
CA ARG A 53 55.64 7.76 18.24
C ARG A 53 55.30 8.59 16.97
N ALA A 54 54.30 9.47 17.18
CA ALA A 54 54.29 10.94 17.00
C ALA A 54 53.96 11.61 15.64
N GLY A 55 53.06 12.62 15.74
CA GLY A 55 52.84 13.75 14.82
C GLY A 55 51.69 13.53 13.83
N VAL A 56 50.73 14.43 13.60
CA VAL A 56 50.60 15.87 13.87
C VAL A 56 49.12 16.21 14.02
N GLN A 57 48.84 17.05 15.00
CA GLN A 57 47.55 17.67 15.31
C GLN A 57 47.55 19.06 14.67
N THR A 58 46.52 19.41 13.89
CA THR A 58 46.23 20.82 13.56
C THR A 58 44.75 21.09 13.74
N SER A 59 44.48 21.87 14.77
CA SER A 59 43.24 22.59 15.07
C SER A 59 43.04 23.72 14.06
N TRP A 60 41.80 23.95 13.62
CA TRP A 60 41.38 25.27 13.17
C TRP A 60 40.00 25.59 13.74
N ASP A 61 39.98 26.71 14.46
CA ASP A 61 38.89 27.29 15.20
C ASP A 61 37.70 27.72 14.32
N ALA A 62 36.53 27.53 14.91
CA ALA A 62 35.29 28.14 14.49
C ALA A 62 35.25 29.61 14.94
N THR A 63 35.18 30.55 14.01
CA THR A 63 34.37 31.76 14.19
C THR A 63 34.15 32.49 12.87
N ASP A 64 32.88 32.86 12.68
CA ASP A 64 32.40 33.99 11.89
C ASP A 64 32.22 33.82 10.37
N LEU A 65 31.00 33.43 9.98
CA LEU A 65 30.29 33.97 8.81
C LEU A 65 28.79 33.70 8.96
N ALA A 66 28.18 34.37 9.94
CA ALA A 66 26.74 34.58 9.95
C ALA A 66 26.40 35.74 9.01
N ARG A 67 25.72 35.45 7.89
CA ARG A 67 24.69 36.31 7.25
C ARG A 67 24.23 35.70 5.92
N ARG A 68 23.21 34.84 6.01
CA ARG A 68 21.98 34.77 5.17
C ARG A 68 21.37 33.37 5.30
N PRO A 69 20.17 33.22 5.88
CA PRO A 69 19.52 31.91 5.89
C PRO A 69 19.10 31.51 4.45
N PRO A 70 19.28 30.26 4.04
CA PRO A 70 18.69 29.74 2.81
C PRO A 70 17.15 29.68 2.95
N PRO A 71 16.39 29.76 1.85
CA PRO A 71 14.94 29.86 1.92
C PRO A 71 14.33 28.59 2.52
N ALA A 72 13.47 28.78 3.52
CA ALA A 72 12.68 27.72 4.14
C ALA A 72 11.72 27.13 3.09
N HIS A 73 12.00 25.91 2.63
CA HIS A 73 11.01 25.11 1.93
C HIS A 73 9.98 24.62 2.95
N GLN A 74 8.87 25.34 3.04
CA GLN A 74 7.68 24.91 3.76
C GLN A 74 7.19 23.60 3.12
N ALA A 75 7.21 22.51 3.89
CA ALA A 75 6.21 21.48 3.70
C ALA A 75 4.85 22.17 3.89
N ALA A 76 3.98 22.09 2.89
CA ALA A 76 2.65 22.66 2.97
C ALA A 76 1.91 22.04 4.16
N ARG A 77 1.83 22.77 5.27
CA ARG A 77 0.80 22.53 6.28
C ARG A 77 -0.54 22.72 5.56
N PRO A 78 -1.49 21.78 5.64
CA PRO A 78 -2.87 22.13 5.31
C PRO A 78 -3.25 23.29 6.24
N ALA A 79 -3.78 24.36 5.64
CA ALA A 79 -4.09 25.59 6.35
C ALA A 79 -5.03 25.29 7.53
N PRO A 80 -4.74 25.79 8.75
CA PRO A 80 -5.76 25.82 9.78
C PRO A 80 -6.90 26.71 9.25
N GLN A 81 -8.14 26.23 9.32
CA GLN A 81 -9.32 27.03 8.97
C GLN A 81 -9.40 28.23 9.92
N SER A 82 -8.78 29.35 9.53
CA SER A 82 -8.98 30.62 10.20
C SER A 82 -10.25 31.25 9.67
N HIS A 83 -11.25 31.43 10.53
CA HIS A 83 -12.42 32.24 10.23
C HIS A 83 -12.00 33.72 10.06
N ARG A 84 -11.57 34.08 8.86
CA ARG A 84 -11.53 35.48 8.38
C ARG A 84 -12.48 35.60 7.21
N ARG A 85 -13.51 36.44 7.35
CA ARG A 85 -14.42 36.83 6.26
C ARG A 85 -13.63 37.52 5.14
N GLY A 86 -13.28 36.74 4.14
CA GLY A 86 -12.77 37.14 2.82
C GLY A 86 -13.17 36.05 1.85
N LYS A 87 -13.59 36.41 0.63
CA LYS A 87 -14.17 35.53 -0.42
C LYS A 87 -13.83 34.05 -0.21
N ALA A 88 -14.83 33.26 0.19
CA ALA A 88 -14.66 31.83 0.43
C ALA A 88 -14.08 31.20 -0.84
N GLY A 89 -12.89 30.60 -0.74
CA GLY A 89 -12.38 29.73 -1.78
C GLY A 89 -13.39 28.60 -2.05
N PRO A 90 -13.29 27.92 -3.20
CA PRO A 90 -14.16 26.78 -3.46
C PRO A 90 -14.05 25.76 -2.32
N SER A 91 -15.20 25.32 -1.79
CA SER A 91 -15.26 24.23 -0.82
C SER A 91 -14.83 22.94 -1.51
N TYR A 92 -14.00 22.15 -0.84
CA TYR A 92 -13.57 20.82 -1.29
C TYR A 92 -13.55 19.87 -0.09
N ASP A 93 -13.70 18.58 -0.34
CA ASP A 93 -13.64 17.56 0.70
C ASP A 93 -12.19 17.27 1.07
N LEU A 94 -11.34 17.02 0.06
CA LEU A 94 -9.93 16.73 0.28
C LEU A 94 -9.01 17.27 -0.82
N ALA A 95 -7.71 17.25 -0.53
CA ALA A 95 -6.67 17.54 -1.50
C ALA A 95 -5.76 16.31 -1.68
N VAL A 96 -5.37 16.04 -2.93
CA VAL A 96 -4.35 15.04 -3.28
C VAL A 96 -3.21 15.72 -4.01
N GLN A 97 -1.98 15.45 -3.56
CA GLN A 97 -0.76 16.01 -4.15
C GLN A 97 -0.16 15.00 -5.12
N PHE A 98 0.03 15.40 -6.36
CA PHE A 98 0.58 14.56 -7.41
C PHE A 98 1.95 15.05 -7.91
N SER A 99 2.78 14.10 -8.33
CA SER A 99 3.95 14.32 -9.16
C SER A 99 3.73 13.70 -10.53
N TYR A 100 4.04 14.44 -11.59
CA TYR A 100 3.95 13.93 -12.96
C TYR A 100 5.22 13.15 -13.32
N VAL A 101 5.03 11.88 -13.66
CA VAL A 101 6.08 10.99 -14.15
C VAL A 101 6.09 11.06 -15.67
N THR A 102 7.22 11.50 -16.23
CA THR A 102 7.36 11.71 -17.68
C THR A 102 8.25 10.65 -18.33
N SER A 103 8.94 10.98 -19.42
CA SER A 103 9.66 10.01 -20.27
C SER A 103 8.76 8.86 -20.74
N PRO A 104 7.66 9.15 -21.47
CA PRO A 104 6.80 8.11 -22.01
C PRO A 104 7.59 7.21 -22.98
N GLY A 105 7.34 5.90 -22.90
CA GLY A 105 8.02 4.91 -23.74
C GLY A 105 9.41 4.51 -23.22
N ASN A 106 9.68 4.75 -21.93
CA ASN A 106 10.88 4.20 -21.30
C ASN A 106 10.86 2.66 -21.36
N ALA A 107 12.03 2.07 -21.50
CA ALA A 107 12.18 0.61 -21.46
C ALA A 107 11.81 0.07 -20.07
N SER A 108 11.17 -1.10 -20.03
CA SER A 108 11.08 -1.92 -18.84
C SER A 108 12.47 -2.40 -18.41
N VAL A 109 12.59 -2.87 -17.18
CA VAL A 109 13.77 -3.55 -16.65
C VAL A 109 13.39 -4.98 -16.27
N GLY A 110 14.19 -5.94 -16.73
CA GLY A 110 14.09 -7.32 -16.28
C GLY A 110 14.61 -7.46 -14.86
N ILE A 111 13.92 -8.22 -14.02
CA ILE A 111 14.34 -8.51 -12.64
C ILE A 111 14.23 -10.01 -12.32
N HIS A 112 15.04 -10.48 -11.38
CA HIS A 112 14.76 -11.70 -10.62
C HIS A 112 14.04 -11.32 -9.32
N GLY A 113 12.75 -11.66 -9.21
CA GLY A 113 11.94 -11.35 -8.04
C GLY A 113 12.52 -11.93 -6.73
N PHE A 114 12.35 -11.20 -5.62
CA PHE A 114 12.79 -11.60 -4.27
C PHE A 114 14.26 -12.00 -4.14
N THR A 115 15.12 -11.48 -5.02
CA THR A 115 16.58 -11.68 -4.97
C THR A 115 17.27 -10.33 -4.80
N PRO A 116 18.35 -10.21 -4.00
CA PRO A 116 19.07 -8.96 -3.84
C PRO A 116 19.43 -8.31 -5.19
N PRO A 117 19.19 -7.00 -5.38
CA PRO A 117 19.48 -6.30 -6.61
C PRO A 117 21.00 -6.17 -6.80
N SER A 118 21.47 -6.57 -7.98
CA SER A 118 22.87 -6.56 -8.38
C SER A 118 22.94 -6.56 -9.91
N GLN A 119 24.14 -6.43 -10.49
CA GLN A 119 24.31 -6.52 -11.95
C GLN A 119 23.91 -7.89 -12.51
N ALA A 120 23.82 -8.93 -11.68
CA ALA A 120 23.36 -10.26 -12.09
C ALA A 120 21.83 -10.39 -12.09
N THR A 121 21.14 -9.56 -11.31
CA THR A 121 19.68 -9.66 -11.09
C THR A 121 18.90 -8.49 -11.68
N VAL A 122 19.59 -7.40 -12.05
CA VAL A 122 19.05 -6.17 -12.65
C VAL A 122 20.09 -5.59 -13.63
N PRO A 123 19.87 -5.61 -14.97
CA PRO A 123 18.73 -6.22 -15.63
C PRO A 123 18.89 -7.74 -15.72
N ALA A 124 17.88 -8.47 -15.28
CA ALA A 124 17.75 -9.89 -15.52
C ALA A 124 17.56 -10.19 -17.01
N GLN A 125 18.06 -11.35 -17.45
CA GLN A 125 17.73 -11.88 -18.77
C GLN A 125 16.44 -12.70 -18.70
N PRO A 126 15.61 -12.73 -19.76
CA PRO A 126 14.43 -13.58 -19.81
C PRO A 126 14.80 -15.06 -19.56
N GLY A 127 14.18 -15.68 -18.56
CA GLY A 127 14.36 -17.10 -18.24
C GLY A 127 14.19 -17.41 -16.75
N GLY A 128 13.58 -18.55 -16.43
CA GLY A 128 13.31 -18.99 -15.06
C GLY A 128 12.00 -18.47 -14.46
N ASP A 129 11.58 -19.07 -13.35
CA ASP A 129 10.25 -18.86 -12.77
C ASP A 129 10.09 -17.53 -12.00
N THR A 130 11.18 -16.82 -11.72
CA THR A 130 11.16 -15.56 -10.96
C THR A 130 11.38 -14.32 -11.81
N TYR A 131 11.55 -14.49 -13.13
CA TYR A 131 11.77 -13.40 -14.07
C TYR A 131 10.51 -12.53 -14.25
N GLN A 132 10.67 -11.22 -14.15
CA GLN A 132 9.61 -10.24 -14.41
C GLN A 132 10.16 -9.03 -15.16
N GLU A 133 9.35 -8.38 -16.00
CA GLU A 133 9.67 -7.09 -16.59
C GLU A 133 8.81 -6.00 -15.95
N LEU A 134 9.45 -4.90 -15.51
CA LEU A 134 8.78 -3.83 -14.76
C LEU A 134 9.12 -2.43 -15.28
N GLY A 135 8.24 -1.47 -14.99
CA GLY A 135 8.49 -0.04 -15.08
C GLY A 135 8.28 0.59 -16.47
N GLY A 136 7.92 -0.21 -17.48
CA GLY A 136 7.74 0.27 -18.85
C GLY A 136 6.42 1.00 -19.03
N VAL A 137 6.42 2.35 -19.08
CA VAL A 137 5.18 3.13 -19.21
C VAL A 137 5.17 3.98 -20.48
N PRO A 138 4.25 3.73 -21.44
CA PRO A 138 4.24 4.42 -22.74
C PRO A 138 3.61 5.82 -22.74
N TYR A 139 3.17 6.32 -21.59
CA TYR A 139 2.46 7.58 -21.43
C TYR A 139 2.95 8.37 -20.21
N VAL A 140 2.51 9.62 -20.14
CA VAL A 140 2.67 10.48 -18.96
C VAL A 140 1.49 10.25 -18.03
N TYR A 141 1.75 10.13 -16.75
CA TYR A 141 0.74 10.04 -15.70
C TYR A 141 1.20 10.87 -14.49
N ALA A 142 0.31 11.05 -13.53
CA ALA A 142 0.66 11.60 -12.24
C ALA A 142 0.42 10.55 -11.16
N ILE A 143 1.22 10.59 -10.10
CA ILE A 143 1.13 9.67 -8.96
C ILE A 143 1.18 10.46 -7.66
N GLY A 144 0.45 9.99 -6.67
CA GLY A 144 0.40 10.56 -5.33
C GLY A 144 1.81 10.72 -4.79
N ARG A 145 2.13 11.91 -4.29
CA ARG A 145 3.43 12.20 -3.69
C ARG A 145 3.63 11.40 -2.40
N THR A 146 2.55 11.00 -1.75
CA THR A 146 2.50 10.20 -0.54
C THR A 146 1.39 9.17 -0.65
N GLU A 147 1.37 8.23 0.29
CA GLU A 147 0.26 7.34 0.57
C GLU A 147 -1.00 8.12 0.94
N ILE A 148 -2.15 7.44 0.82
CA ILE A 148 -3.43 7.94 1.33
C ILE A 148 -3.41 7.93 2.85
N THR A 149 -3.77 9.06 3.46
CA THR A 149 -3.73 9.20 4.92
C THR A 149 -5.02 8.77 5.60
N ALA A 150 -4.93 8.45 6.89
CA ALA A 150 -6.11 8.18 7.71
C ALA A 150 -7.12 9.35 7.68
N GLY A 151 -6.64 10.59 7.68
CA GLY A 151 -7.50 11.78 7.61
C GLY A 151 -8.27 11.90 6.28
N GLN A 152 -7.62 11.56 5.16
CA GLN A 152 -8.28 11.52 3.85
C GLN A 152 -9.35 10.42 3.81
N TYR A 153 -9.06 9.25 4.39
CA TYR A 153 -10.03 8.15 4.43
C TYR A 153 -11.23 8.45 5.34
N VAL A 154 -11.03 9.09 6.50
CA VAL A 154 -12.13 9.57 7.36
C VAL A 154 -13.04 10.54 6.62
N THR A 155 -12.47 11.43 5.80
CA THR A 155 -13.25 12.35 4.95
C THR A 155 -14.10 11.57 3.95
N PHE A 156 -13.52 10.56 3.31
CA PHE A 156 -14.23 9.67 2.39
C PHE A 156 -15.38 8.92 3.09
N LEU A 157 -15.14 8.28 4.24
CA LEU A 157 -16.16 7.54 4.98
C LEU A 157 -17.36 8.43 5.33
N ASN A 158 -17.12 9.60 5.91
CA ASN A 158 -18.18 10.53 6.27
C ASN A 158 -18.94 11.10 5.06
N LYS A 159 -18.32 11.14 3.88
CA LYS A 159 -19.00 11.55 2.65
C LYS A 159 -19.96 10.48 2.15
N VAL A 160 -19.49 9.23 2.08
CA VAL A 160 -20.20 8.15 1.37
C VAL A 160 -21.15 7.38 2.27
N ASP A 161 -20.94 7.45 3.58
CA ASP A 161 -21.85 6.96 4.61
C ASP A 161 -22.09 8.05 5.66
N PRO A 162 -22.85 9.11 5.31
CA PRO A 162 -23.11 10.19 6.23
C PRO A 162 -23.99 9.77 7.41
N LYS A 163 -24.64 8.61 7.39
CA LYS A 163 -25.51 8.15 8.49
C LYS A 163 -24.84 7.13 9.40
N GLY A 164 -23.61 6.72 9.08
CA GLY A 164 -22.91 5.68 9.83
C GLY A 164 -23.62 4.33 9.77
N GLU A 165 -24.31 3.99 8.68
CA GLU A 165 -24.95 2.68 8.52
C GLU A 165 -23.92 1.54 8.36
N ASN A 166 -22.72 1.90 7.89
CA ASN A 166 -21.58 1.06 7.55
C ASN A 166 -21.96 -0.22 6.80
N PRO A 167 -22.76 -0.17 5.72
CA PRO A 167 -23.34 -1.37 5.11
C PRO A 167 -22.26 -2.28 4.50
N VAL A 168 -22.54 -3.58 4.52
CA VAL A 168 -21.77 -4.56 3.76
C VAL A 168 -21.99 -4.32 2.27
N GLN A 169 -20.91 -4.16 1.51
CA GLN A 169 -20.98 -3.91 0.08
C GLN A 169 -21.38 -5.19 -0.68
N PRO A 170 -22.36 -5.17 -1.60
CA PRO A 170 -23.03 -6.39 -2.08
C PRO A 170 -22.15 -7.45 -2.76
N TYR A 171 -21.12 -7.05 -3.52
CA TYR A 171 -20.30 -7.98 -4.31
C TYR A 171 -18.95 -8.25 -3.67
N THR A 172 -18.29 -7.20 -3.18
CA THR A 172 -17.02 -7.35 -2.49
C THR A 172 -17.20 -7.90 -1.08
N ASN A 173 -18.40 -7.84 -0.49
CA ASN A 173 -18.67 -8.29 0.88
C ASN A 173 -17.78 -7.62 1.95
N VAL A 174 -17.29 -6.40 1.68
CA VAL A 174 -16.50 -5.59 2.62
C VAL A 174 -17.39 -4.54 3.28
N ARG A 175 -17.05 -4.11 4.49
CA ARG A 175 -17.57 -2.85 5.06
C ARG A 175 -16.51 -1.78 4.86
N LEU A 176 -16.89 -0.54 4.58
CA LEU A 176 -15.90 0.53 4.36
C LEU A 176 -15.16 0.90 5.66
N TRP A 177 -15.79 0.69 6.82
CA TRP A 177 -15.13 0.69 8.12
C TRP A 177 -15.16 -0.72 8.72
N VAL A 178 -13.99 -1.21 9.15
CA VAL A 178 -13.82 -2.53 9.77
C VAL A 178 -13.28 -2.39 11.19
N GLU A 179 -13.43 -3.44 12.00
CA GLU A 179 -12.99 -3.47 13.40
C GLU A 179 -11.51 -3.16 13.57
N ASP A 180 -10.66 -3.53 12.60
CA ASP A 180 -9.22 -3.25 12.64
C ASP A 180 -8.89 -1.74 12.59
N PHE A 181 -9.83 -0.89 12.17
CA PHE A 181 -9.66 0.56 12.25
C PHE A 181 -9.95 1.12 13.65
N SER A 182 -10.66 0.37 14.51
CA SER A 182 -11.06 0.82 15.83
C SER A 182 -9.86 0.90 16.77
N PRO A 183 -9.57 2.05 17.41
CA PRO A 183 -8.55 2.12 18.47
C PRO A 183 -8.97 1.38 19.75
N VAL A 184 -10.22 0.94 19.86
CA VAL A 184 -10.70 0.14 21.02
C VAL A 184 -10.35 -1.34 20.81
N LEU A 185 -10.57 -1.86 19.61
CA LEU A 185 -10.32 -3.27 19.27
C LEU A 185 -8.87 -3.50 18.82
N ASN A 186 -8.27 -2.50 18.19
CA ASN A 186 -6.89 -2.47 17.76
C ASN A 186 -6.19 -1.21 18.31
N PRO A 187 -5.83 -1.17 19.60
CA PRO A 187 -5.29 0.03 20.24
C PRO A 187 -3.92 0.47 19.70
N PHE A 188 -3.19 -0.41 19.02
CA PHE A 188 -1.85 -0.13 18.51
C PHE A 188 -1.88 0.58 17.16
N SER A 189 -2.78 0.16 16.26
CA SER A 189 -2.82 0.67 14.88
C SER A 189 -4.20 1.10 14.40
N GLY A 190 -5.24 0.96 15.21
CA GLY A 190 -6.57 1.48 14.93
C GLY A 190 -6.58 3.02 14.92
N GLN A 191 -6.87 3.60 13.76
CA GLN A 191 -6.78 5.04 13.51
C GLN A 191 -8.13 5.75 13.52
N ILE A 192 -9.26 5.01 13.45
CA ILE A 192 -10.59 5.57 13.15
C ILE A 192 -11.64 4.99 14.11
N ASN A 193 -12.17 5.85 14.98
CA ASN A 193 -13.36 5.58 15.77
C ASN A 193 -14.62 5.63 14.90
N PHE A 194 -15.56 4.75 15.22
CA PHE A 194 -16.96 4.85 14.82
C PHE A 194 -17.80 5.35 15.99
N VAL A 195 -18.62 6.38 15.76
CA VAL A 195 -19.47 7.03 16.76
C VAL A 195 -20.92 6.89 16.31
N GLU A 196 -21.67 6.01 16.98
CA GLU A 196 -23.07 5.71 16.65
C GLU A 196 -23.96 6.98 16.71
N ASP A 197 -23.91 7.70 17.83
CA ASP A 197 -24.73 8.89 18.08
C ASP A 197 -24.03 10.18 17.64
N ALA A 198 -23.62 10.26 16.37
CA ALA A 198 -23.05 11.47 15.77
C ALA A 198 -24.01 12.14 14.79
N ASP A 199 -23.79 13.44 14.55
CA ASP A 199 -24.45 14.15 13.46
C ASP A 199 -24.07 13.55 12.09
N PRO A 200 -24.94 13.65 11.08
CA PRO A 200 -24.64 13.13 9.76
C PRO A 200 -23.32 13.67 9.19
N GLY A 201 -22.48 12.77 8.67
CA GLY A 201 -21.14 13.07 8.17
C GLY A 201 -20.10 13.26 9.27
N SER A 202 -20.38 12.83 10.51
CA SER A 202 -19.43 12.91 11.63
C SER A 202 -19.30 11.61 12.44
N HIS A 203 -19.78 10.50 11.91
CA HIS A 203 -19.73 9.17 12.55
C HIS A 203 -18.32 8.60 12.59
N TYR A 204 -17.49 8.89 11.57
CA TYR A 204 -16.13 8.41 11.51
C TYR A 204 -15.18 9.51 11.98
N ARG A 205 -14.33 9.21 12.96
CA ARG A 205 -13.42 10.21 13.54
C ARG A 205 -12.04 9.60 13.73
N LEU A 206 -11.00 10.39 13.50
CA LEU A 206 -9.65 9.96 13.87
C LEU A 206 -9.61 9.65 15.37
N ALA A 207 -8.87 8.61 15.74
CA ALA A 207 -8.62 8.24 17.13
C ALA A 207 -7.93 9.38 17.90
N ALA A 208 -7.03 10.09 17.21
CA ALA A 208 -6.37 11.29 17.68
C ALA A 208 -5.83 12.09 16.48
N ASP A 209 -5.58 13.39 16.65
CA ASP A 209 -5.11 14.23 15.55
C ASP A 209 -3.75 13.82 14.97
N PHE A 210 -2.87 13.19 15.77
CA PHE A 210 -1.57 12.72 15.27
C PHE A 210 -1.67 11.59 14.24
N TRP A 211 -2.84 10.95 14.09
CA TRP A 211 -3.09 9.98 13.03
C TRP A 211 -3.38 10.61 11.67
N ARG A 212 -3.76 11.89 11.63
CA ARG A 212 -4.30 12.55 10.43
C ARG A 212 -3.41 12.42 9.20
N ASP A 213 -2.11 12.56 9.39
CA ASP A 213 -1.10 12.60 8.32
C ASP A 213 -0.30 11.28 8.25
N LYS A 214 -0.71 10.24 8.96
CA LYS A 214 -0.13 8.89 8.86
C LYS A 214 -0.83 8.13 7.73
N PRO A 215 -0.13 7.20 7.04
CA PRO A 215 -0.77 6.38 6.02
C PRO A 215 -1.94 5.63 6.65
N LEU A 216 -3.01 5.43 5.87
CA LEU A 216 -4.08 4.52 6.27
C LEU A 216 -3.49 3.11 6.34
N VAL A 217 -3.70 2.45 7.48
CA VAL A 217 -3.28 1.06 7.71
C VAL A 217 -4.50 0.18 7.94
N ASN A 218 -4.33 -1.14 7.86
CA ASN A 218 -5.38 -2.16 8.01
C ASN A 218 -6.46 -2.10 6.91
N ALA A 219 -6.20 -1.37 5.82
CA ALA A 219 -7.08 -1.33 4.67
C ALA A 219 -6.69 -2.39 3.64
N ASN A 220 -7.65 -2.81 2.83
CA ASN A 220 -7.44 -3.71 1.70
C ASN A 220 -7.68 -2.99 0.37
N LEU A 221 -7.47 -3.68 -0.75
CA LEU A 221 -7.59 -3.10 -2.08
C LEU A 221 -8.99 -2.52 -2.33
N PHE A 222 -10.04 -3.19 -1.86
CA PHE A 222 -11.42 -2.75 -2.11
C PHE A 222 -11.75 -1.45 -1.40
N HIS A 223 -11.27 -1.23 -0.17
CA HIS A 223 -11.39 0.07 0.51
C HIS A 223 -10.82 1.20 -0.36
N PHE A 224 -9.63 0.98 -0.94
CA PHE A 224 -9.00 1.93 -1.85
C PHE A 224 -9.73 2.06 -3.20
N ALA A 225 -10.34 0.98 -3.70
CA ALA A 225 -11.10 0.98 -4.94
C ALA A 225 -12.40 1.81 -4.86
N TYR A 226 -13.17 1.63 -3.78
CA TYR A 226 -14.36 2.46 -3.51
C TYR A 226 -13.97 3.93 -3.37
N PHE A 227 -12.83 4.22 -2.75
CA PHE A 227 -12.31 5.58 -2.64
C PHE A 227 -11.86 6.13 -4.01
N ALA A 228 -11.16 5.34 -4.82
CA ALA A 228 -10.81 5.73 -6.19
C ALA A 228 -12.05 6.03 -7.05
N ASN A 229 -13.13 5.24 -6.92
CA ASN A 229 -14.40 5.49 -7.59
C ASN A 229 -15.07 6.79 -7.11
N SER A 230 -15.02 7.08 -5.81
CA SER A 230 -15.51 8.36 -5.26
C SER A 230 -14.77 9.57 -5.82
N LEU A 231 -13.44 9.47 -5.96
CA LEU A 231 -12.62 10.50 -6.59
C LEU A 231 -12.93 10.64 -8.09
N TYR A 232 -13.04 9.50 -8.79
CA TYR A 232 -13.33 9.45 -10.23
C TYR A 232 -14.68 10.09 -10.58
N ASN A 233 -15.72 9.75 -9.82
CA ASN A 233 -17.07 10.29 -10.03
C ASN A 233 -17.27 11.69 -9.42
N GLY A 234 -16.33 12.12 -8.58
CA GLY A 234 -16.33 13.44 -7.95
C GLY A 234 -15.96 14.54 -8.94
N SER A 235 -15.69 15.74 -8.40
CA SER A 235 -15.28 16.89 -9.21
C SER A 235 -13.99 17.51 -8.67
N THR A 236 -13.03 17.79 -9.56
CA THR A 236 -11.88 18.64 -9.21
C THR A 236 -12.34 20.09 -9.22
N VAL A 237 -12.51 20.69 -8.04
CA VAL A 237 -13.00 22.08 -7.90
C VAL A 237 -11.90 23.11 -8.13
N ALA A 238 -10.65 22.74 -7.87
CA ALA A 238 -9.47 23.55 -8.12
C ALA A 238 -8.24 22.66 -8.31
N ALA A 239 -7.22 23.19 -8.98
CA ALA A 239 -5.91 22.56 -9.07
C ALA A 239 -4.80 23.61 -9.05
N ASP A 240 -3.78 23.37 -8.25
CA ASP A 240 -2.59 24.24 -8.16
C ASP A 240 -1.41 23.53 -8.80
N ASP A 241 -0.96 24.06 -9.94
CA ASP A 241 0.24 23.59 -10.63
C ASP A 241 1.50 24.21 -10.03
N ALA A 242 2.50 23.37 -9.79
CA ALA A 242 3.82 23.79 -9.36
C ALA A 242 4.92 23.01 -10.10
N ARG A 243 6.17 23.41 -9.87
CA ARG A 243 7.35 22.70 -10.36
C ARG A 243 8.29 22.42 -9.20
N GLY A 244 8.63 21.16 -9.02
CA GLY A 244 9.71 20.72 -8.15
C GLY A 244 10.97 20.41 -8.94
N ARG A 245 12.06 20.14 -8.22
CA ARG A 245 13.34 19.71 -8.77
C ARG A 245 13.67 18.33 -8.22
N SER A 246 13.76 17.34 -9.11
CA SER A 246 14.22 15.99 -8.79
C SER A 246 15.56 16.04 -8.05
N PRO A 247 15.85 15.09 -7.13
CA PRO A 247 17.21 14.90 -6.59
C PRO A 247 18.28 14.77 -7.68
N LEU A 248 17.89 14.35 -8.89
CA LEU A 248 18.73 14.23 -10.08
C LEU A 248 18.85 15.53 -10.88
N GLY A 249 18.21 16.61 -10.45
CA GLY A 249 18.33 17.94 -11.04
C GLY A 249 17.49 18.18 -12.30
N PHE A 250 16.56 17.30 -12.68
CA PHE A 250 15.56 17.61 -13.72
C PHE A 250 14.27 18.19 -13.09
N PRO A 251 13.52 19.04 -13.82
CA PRO A 251 12.26 19.58 -13.34
C PRO A 251 11.16 18.51 -13.35
N VAL A 252 10.30 18.53 -12.33
CA VAL A 252 9.11 17.67 -12.22
C VAL A 252 7.90 18.56 -12.02
N ARG A 253 6.86 18.41 -12.85
CA ARG A 253 5.57 19.07 -12.62
C ARG A 253 4.91 18.40 -11.42
N THR A 254 4.43 19.20 -10.48
CA THR A 254 3.63 18.74 -9.35
C THR A 254 2.28 19.44 -9.40
N GLN A 255 1.24 18.81 -8.88
CA GLN A 255 -0.09 19.40 -8.88
C GLN A 255 -0.86 19.01 -7.63
N ALA A 256 -1.38 19.98 -6.91
CA ALA A 256 -2.41 19.75 -5.90
C ALA A 256 -3.77 19.71 -6.61
N ARG A 257 -4.60 18.70 -6.33
CA ARG A 257 -5.99 18.66 -6.80
C ARG A 257 -6.92 18.70 -5.60
N TYR A 258 -7.83 19.65 -5.61
CA TYR A 258 -8.88 19.84 -4.61
C TYR A 258 -10.16 19.21 -5.13
N VAL A 259 -10.69 18.22 -4.41
CA VAL A 259 -11.74 17.34 -4.91
C VAL A 259 -12.96 17.40 -3.99
N ASP A 260 -14.12 17.56 -4.60
CA ASP A 260 -15.42 17.24 -4.00
C ASP A 260 -15.75 15.79 -4.37
N LEU A 261 -15.87 14.93 -3.36
CA LEU A 261 -16.04 13.48 -3.52
C LEU A 261 -17.47 13.15 -3.96
N SER A 262 -17.62 12.03 -4.66
CA SER A 262 -18.93 11.48 -5.03
C SER A 262 -19.37 10.39 -4.06
N THR A 263 -20.66 10.32 -3.76
CA THR A 263 -21.28 9.21 -3.02
C THR A 263 -21.48 7.96 -3.89
N ARG A 264 -21.35 8.07 -5.21
CA ARG A 264 -21.32 6.93 -6.13
C ARG A 264 -19.94 6.29 -6.11
N ILE A 265 -19.83 5.11 -5.52
CA ILE A 265 -18.57 4.42 -5.25
C ILE A 265 -18.52 2.99 -5.81
N ASP A 266 -19.67 2.43 -6.15
CA ASP A 266 -19.84 1.07 -6.62
C ASP A 266 -19.33 0.90 -8.06
N THR A 267 -19.30 1.97 -8.85
CA THR A 267 -18.69 2.01 -10.19
C THR A 267 -18.01 3.33 -10.45
N GLY A 268 -17.00 3.36 -11.32
CA GLY A 268 -16.25 4.56 -11.68
C GLY A 268 -15.04 4.17 -12.51
N MET A 269 -13.86 4.26 -11.90
CA MET A 269 -12.64 3.69 -12.49
C MET A 269 -12.66 2.15 -12.45
N TYR A 270 -13.28 1.57 -11.43
CA TYR A 270 -13.42 0.12 -11.25
C TYR A 270 -14.90 -0.25 -11.17
N ASP A 271 -15.33 -1.36 -11.78
CA ASP A 271 -16.69 -1.89 -11.56
C ASP A 271 -16.69 -2.83 -10.35
N LEU A 272 -17.44 -2.47 -9.31
CA LEU A 272 -17.59 -3.24 -8.08
C LEU A 272 -19.06 -3.68 -7.88
N ARG A 273 -19.92 -3.54 -8.91
CA ARG A 273 -21.37 -3.85 -8.87
C ARG A 273 -21.73 -5.19 -9.45
N ASP A 274 -20.77 -6.00 -9.82
CA ASP A 274 -21.05 -7.31 -10.37
C ASP A 274 -20.05 -8.33 -9.85
N ALA A 275 -20.27 -9.58 -10.24
CA ALA A 275 -19.36 -10.62 -9.86
C ALA A 275 -17.94 -10.28 -10.32
N ASN A 276 -17.68 -9.63 -11.45
CA ASN A 276 -16.32 -9.38 -12.00
C ASN A 276 -15.43 -8.41 -11.21
N TYR A 277 -15.86 -7.92 -10.05
CA TYR A 277 -15.06 -7.07 -9.17
C TYR A 277 -13.60 -7.53 -8.90
N PRO A 278 -13.24 -8.84 -8.80
CA PRO A 278 -11.87 -9.23 -8.49
C PRO A 278 -10.88 -8.89 -9.60
N PHE A 279 -11.33 -8.83 -10.86
CA PHE A 279 -10.47 -8.57 -12.02
C PHE A 279 -9.89 -7.16 -12.02
N PHE A 280 -10.45 -6.26 -11.21
CA PHE A 280 -9.86 -4.98 -10.87
C PHE A 280 -9.35 -4.17 -12.08
N THR A 281 -10.07 -4.25 -13.19
CA THR A 281 -9.68 -3.64 -14.46
C THR A 281 -10.14 -2.18 -14.50
N ARG A 282 -9.25 -1.29 -14.92
CA ARG A 282 -9.60 0.11 -15.21
C ARG A 282 -10.64 0.18 -16.33
N LEU A 283 -11.79 0.81 -16.06
CA LEU A 283 -12.85 1.04 -17.04
C LEU A 283 -12.57 2.25 -17.95
N ASP A 284 -11.72 3.17 -17.50
CA ASP A 284 -11.30 4.35 -18.27
C ASP A 284 -9.77 4.44 -18.35
N THR A 285 -9.31 5.19 -19.34
CA THR A 285 -7.90 5.52 -19.59
C THR A 285 -7.53 6.92 -19.08
N SER A 286 -8.43 7.56 -18.33
CA SER A 286 -8.26 8.87 -17.71
C SER A 286 -8.97 8.93 -16.36
N GLY A 287 -8.52 9.81 -15.46
CA GLY A 287 -9.10 9.96 -14.11
C GLY A 287 -8.23 9.37 -12.99
N TYR A 288 -8.82 9.24 -11.80
CA TYR A 288 -8.13 8.74 -10.61
C TYR A 288 -8.07 7.22 -10.61
N VAL A 289 -6.89 6.67 -10.30
CA VAL A 289 -6.61 5.23 -10.31
C VAL A 289 -5.82 4.83 -9.08
N ILE A 290 -5.80 3.55 -8.74
CA ILE A 290 -4.66 2.95 -8.03
C ILE A 290 -3.57 2.70 -9.08
N PRO A 291 -2.31 3.12 -8.88
CA PRO A 291 -1.25 2.92 -9.86
C PRO A 291 -1.06 1.44 -10.22
N SER A 292 -0.65 1.17 -11.46
CA SER A 292 -0.17 -0.15 -11.86
C SER A 292 1.23 -0.41 -11.27
N GLU A 293 1.70 -1.64 -11.31
CA GLU A 293 3.06 -2.01 -10.90
C GLU A 293 4.10 -1.24 -11.72
N ASP A 294 3.91 -1.16 -13.04
CA ASP A 294 4.81 -0.39 -13.92
C ASP A 294 4.81 1.11 -13.58
N GLU A 295 3.64 1.69 -13.30
CA GLU A 295 3.54 3.08 -12.88
C GLU A 295 4.22 3.28 -11.52
N TRP A 296 3.95 2.42 -10.54
CA TRP A 296 4.55 2.52 -9.21
C TRP A 296 6.08 2.39 -9.26
N VAL A 297 6.59 1.37 -9.95
CA VAL A 297 8.03 1.08 -10.11
C VAL A 297 8.74 2.21 -10.85
N LYS A 298 8.15 2.72 -11.94
CA LYS A 298 8.74 3.86 -12.66
C LYS A 298 8.81 5.11 -11.78
N ALA A 299 7.76 5.41 -11.02
CA ALA A 299 7.78 6.54 -10.09
C ALA A 299 8.85 6.39 -9.00
N ALA A 300 9.03 5.18 -8.50
CA ALA A 300 9.94 4.85 -7.41
C ALA A 300 11.43 4.82 -7.81
N TYR A 301 11.75 4.15 -8.92
CA TYR A 301 13.12 3.74 -9.23
C TYR A 301 13.67 4.32 -10.53
N PHE A 302 12.81 4.66 -11.50
CA PHE A 302 13.26 5.04 -12.85
C PHE A 302 13.89 6.43 -12.88
N SER A 303 15.06 6.50 -13.50
CA SER A 303 15.76 7.72 -13.86
C SER A 303 15.84 7.86 -15.38
N PRO A 304 15.50 9.05 -15.94
CA PRO A 304 15.74 9.34 -17.35
C PRO A 304 17.22 9.43 -17.71
N ARG A 305 18.12 9.36 -16.72
CA ARG A 305 19.57 9.31 -16.88
C ARG A 305 20.10 7.95 -16.41
N PRO A 306 21.19 7.44 -16.99
CA PRO A 306 21.83 6.21 -16.51
C PRO A 306 22.17 6.31 -15.02
N THR A 307 21.96 5.21 -14.29
CA THR A 307 22.36 5.06 -12.89
C THR A 307 23.78 4.49 -12.79
N GLY A 308 24.34 4.46 -11.58
CA GLY A 308 25.69 3.90 -11.35
C GLY A 308 25.78 2.39 -11.59
N ASN A 309 24.65 1.69 -11.57
CA ASN A 309 24.57 0.25 -11.79
C ASN A 309 24.51 -0.18 -13.28
N GLY A 310 24.50 0.77 -14.22
CA GLY A 310 24.46 0.49 -15.65
C GLY A 310 23.05 0.35 -16.24
N THR A 311 22.01 0.65 -15.45
CA THR A 311 20.62 0.67 -15.91
C THR A 311 20.01 2.07 -15.82
N HIS A 312 18.70 2.17 -16.04
CA HIS A 312 17.91 3.37 -15.77
C HIS A 312 17.09 3.28 -14.49
N TYR A 313 17.32 2.25 -13.66
CA TYR A 313 16.57 2.01 -12.43
C TYR A 313 17.53 1.92 -11.26
N TYR A 314 17.26 2.66 -10.18
CA TYR A 314 17.98 2.49 -8.92
C TYR A 314 17.56 1.20 -8.23
N TYR A 315 18.43 0.63 -7.41
CA TYR A 315 18.06 -0.55 -6.60
C TYR A 315 17.10 -0.21 -5.46
N TYR A 316 17.18 1.01 -4.93
CA TYR A 316 16.33 1.52 -3.86
C TYR A 316 15.58 2.78 -4.30
N PRO A 317 14.37 3.04 -3.80
CA PRO A 317 13.50 4.12 -4.30
C PRO A 317 13.86 5.48 -3.67
N THR A 318 15.15 5.67 -3.38
CA THR A 318 15.76 6.82 -2.71
C THR A 318 16.88 7.42 -3.55
N VAL A 319 16.89 7.14 -4.86
CA VAL A 319 17.92 7.59 -5.81
C VAL A 319 19.31 7.04 -5.45
N ALA A 320 19.36 5.78 -5.00
CA ALA A 320 20.58 5.14 -4.56
C ALA A 320 20.59 3.64 -4.90
N ASP A 321 21.80 3.10 -5.09
CA ASP A 321 22.05 1.67 -5.23
C ASP A 321 22.47 1.01 -3.90
N ALA A 322 22.39 1.77 -2.80
CA ALA A 322 22.61 1.34 -1.43
C ALA A 322 21.33 1.59 -0.59
N PRO A 323 21.07 0.76 0.44
CA PRO A 323 19.87 0.93 1.27
C PRO A 323 19.87 2.30 1.97
N PRO A 324 18.69 2.93 2.13
CA PRO A 324 18.57 4.12 2.97
C PRO A 324 18.89 3.81 4.43
N THR A 325 19.14 4.83 5.25
CA THR A 325 19.29 4.67 6.70
C THR A 325 17.92 4.45 7.36
N PRO A 326 17.73 3.46 8.24
CA PRO A 326 16.46 3.25 8.92
C PRO A 326 16.20 4.38 9.91
N LEU A 327 14.98 4.90 9.90
CA LEU A 327 14.45 5.74 10.99
C LEU A 327 14.42 4.93 12.29
N HIS A 328 14.54 5.60 13.43
CA HIS A 328 14.59 4.94 14.74
C HIS A 328 14.08 5.81 15.88
N THR A 329 13.53 5.17 16.92
CA THR A 329 13.08 5.83 18.16
C THR A 329 14.04 5.66 19.34
N GLY A 330 15.04 4.77 19.23
CA GLY A 330 16.05 4.54 20.27
C GLY A 330 17.34 5.36 20.14
N GLY A 331 18.19 5.33 21.16
CA GLY A 331 19.51 5.97 21.18
C GLY A 331 19.51 7.46 21.55
N ASP A 332 20.70 8.06 21.66
CA ASP A 332 20.89 9.44 22.15
C ASP A 332 20.33 10.53 21.21
N ARG A 333 20.06 10.16 19.96
CA ARG A 333 19.57 11.07 18.92
C ARG A 333 18.49 10.39 18.07
N PRO A 334 17.28 10.17 18.62
CA PRO A 334 16.21 9.47 17.92
C PRO A 334 15.74 10.28 16.71
N THR A 335 15.46 9.63 15.59
CA THR A 335 14.95 10.28 14.38
C THR A 335 13.44 10.33 14.32
N VAL A 336 12.75 9.66 15.25
CA VAL A 336 11.29 9.64 15.40
C VAL A 336 10.93 9.87 16.87
N ASP A 337 9.90 10.68 17.12
CA ASP A 337 9.39 10.97 18.48
C ASP A 337 8.39 9.91 18.99
N ALA A 338 7.91 10.09 20.22
CA ALA A 338 6.98 9.17 20.89
C ALA A 338 5.58 9.09 20.24
N LEU A 339 5.28 9.95 19.25
CA LEU A 339 4.03 9.95 18.49
C LEU A 339 4.25 9.54 17.03
N GLY A 340 5.44 9.04 16.70
CA GLY A 340 5.78 8.63 15.35
C GLY A 340 5.96 9.80 14.38
N ASN A 341 6.32 11.00 14.85
CA ASN A 341 6.72 12.09 13.97
C ASN A 341 8.24 12.08 13.77
N VAL A 342 8.69 12.32 12.55
CA VAL A 342 10.13 12.42 12.25
C VAL A 342 10.71 13.71 12.84
N VAL A 343 11.73 13.56 13.67
CA VAL A 343 12.50 14.66 14.26
C VAL A 343 13.53 15.14 13.24
N ARG A 344 13.10 16.04 12.33
CA ARG A 344 13.95 16.52 11.21
C ARG A 344 15.31 17.08 11.64
N ALA A 345 15.39 17.71 12.81
CA ALA A 345 16.65 18.23 13.35
C ALA A 345 17.68 17.13 13.64
N ASN A 346 17.23 15.89 13.81
CA ASN A 346 18.07 14.73 14.08
C ASN A 346 18.44 13.96 12.81
N LEU A 347 17.93 14.33 11.64
CA LEU A 347 18.35 13.77 10.35
C LEU A 347 19.68 14.39 9.90
N THR A 348 20.53 13.58 9.26
CA THR A 348 21.75 14.07 8.62
C THR A 348 21.46 14.59 7.22
N PRO A 349 21.80 15.84 6.88
CA PRO A 349 21.61 16.36 5.53
C PRO A 349 22.31 15.51 4.46
N GLY A 350 21.61 15.23 3.36
CA GLY A 350 22.14 14.42 2.25
C GLY A 350 22.06 12.90 2.47
N VAL A 351 21.63 12.44 3.64
CA VAL A 351 21.35 11.01 3.89
C VAL A 351 19.90 10.71 3.59
N ALA A 352 19.67 9.62 2.84
CA ALA A 352 18.34 9.07 2.62
C ALA A 352 17.87 8.30 3.86
N TYR A 353 16.68 8.60 4.37
CA TYR A 353 16.03 7.90 5.47
C TYR A 353 14.73 7.21 5.04
N ALA A 354 14.42 6.07 5.64
CA ALA A 354 13.16 5.38 5.42
C ALA A 354 12.68 4.65 6.69
N ASN A 355 11.38 4.36 6.78
CA ASN A 355 10.80 3.63 7.90
C ASN A 355 10.78 2.12 7.63
N TYR A 356 11.78 1.39 8.13
CA TYR A 356 11.93 -0.07 7.98
C TYR A 356 12.82 -0.66 9.09
N HIS A 357 12.98 -2.00 9.11
CA HIS A 357 13.89 -2.77 9.97
C HIS A 357 13.54 -2.78 11.48
N ASP A 358 12.27 -2.63 11.84
CA ASP A 358 11.82 -2.68 13.25
C ASP A 358 12.54 -1.68 14.16
N LYS A 359 13.01 -0.57 13.60
CA LYS A 359 13.78 0.45 14.33
C LYS A 359 12.92 1.58 14.87
N VAL A 360 11.77 1.83 14.23
CA VAL A 360 10.78 2.75 14.73
C VAL A 360 9.85 1.99 15.66
N PHE A 361 9.74 2.47 16.89
CA PHE A 361 8.85 1.94 17.91
C PHE A 361 8.14 3.10 18.61
N TRP A 362 6.84 3.23 18.40
CA TRP A 362 5.99 4.15 19.15
C TRP A 362 4.60 3.56 19.28
N GLN A 363 3.87 3.93 20.32
CA GLN A 363 2.48 3.52 20.48
C GLN A 363 1.63 4.74 20.81
N PRO A 364 0.34 4.73 20.45
CA PRO A 364 -0.58 5.77 20.88
C PRO A 364 -0.60 5.88 22.41
N PRO A 365 -0.73 7.09 22.99
CA PRO A 365 -0.78 7.27 24.45
C PRO A 365 -1.94 6.53 25.13
N TYR A 366 -2.99 6.20 24.38
CA TYR A 366 -4.14 5.42 24.86
C TYR A 366 -3.94 3.90 24.76
N ALA A 367 -2.91 3.43 24.04
CA ALA A 367 -2.64 2.01 23.89
C ALA A 367 -2.02 1.45 25.18
N PRO A 368 -2.36 0.20 25.58
CA PRO A 368 -1.68 -0.45 26.69
C PRO A 368 -0.17 -0.60 26.38
N PRO A 369 0.71 -0.60 27.39
CA PRO A 369 2.13 -0.83 27.17
C PRO A 369 2.37 -2.16 26.44
N SER A 370 3.12 -2.13 25.34
CA SER A 370 3.56 -3.32 24.61
C SER A 370 5.07 -3.25 24.36
N THR A 371 5.69 -4.39 24.10
CA THR A 371 7.07 -4.48 23.59
C THR A 371 7.12 -4.66 22.08
N ASP A 372 5.97 -4.86 21.43
CA ASP A 372 5.83 -5.02 19.98
C ASP A 372 4.40 -4.66 19.52
N PRO A 373 4.10 -3.40 19.16
CA PRO A 373 2.80 -2.97 18.71
C PRO A 373 2.54 -3.30 17.22
N GLY A 374 3.49 -3.94 16.51
CA GLY A 374 3.32 -4.45 15.14
C GLY A 374 3.11 -3.42 14.03
N ALA A 375 3.05 -2.11 14.33
CA ALA A 375 2.47 -1.13 13.41
C ALA A 375 3.03 0.30 13.53
N ASN A 376 4.35 0.45 13.46
CA ASN A 376 5.05 1.70 13.77
C ASN A 376 5.20 2.66 12.57
N VAL A 377 4.09 3.16 12.02
CA VAL A 377 4.10 4.11 10.89
C VAL A 377 4.50 5.53 11.31
N VAL A 378 5.18 6.24 10.42
CA VAL A 378 5.46 7.67 10.53
C VAL A 378 4.51 8.47 9.65
N SER A 379 4.37 9.76 9.95
CA SER A 379 3.54 10.63 9.10
C SER A 379 4.17 10.78 7.71
N VAL A 380 3.34 10.73 6.68
CA VAL A 380 3.78 10.68 5.29
C VAL A 380 4.62 11.91 4.92
N GLY A 381 5.67 11.68 4.13
CA GLY A 381 6.61 12.65 3.61
C GLY A 381 7.56 13.26 4.64
N GLN A 382 7.48 12.88 5.91
CA GLN A 382 8.23 13.58 6.96
C GLN A 382 9.74 13.31 6.89
N ALA A 383 10.15 12.10 6.48
CA ALA A 383 11.56 11.73 6.24
C ALA A 383 12.21 12.60 5.15
N SER A 384 11.40 13.18 4.25
CA SER A 384 11.85 14.03 3.14
C SER A 384 12.80 13.35 2.14
N THR A 385 12.85 12.02 2.15
CA THR A 385 13.58 11.22 1.16
C THR A 385 12.73 11.08 -0.09
N LEU A 386 13.28 11.51 -1.22
CA LEU A 386 12.57 11.61 -2.49
C LEU A 386 13.00 10.49 -3.44
N SER A 387 12.05 10.00 -4.22
CA SER A 387 12.32 9.26 -5.45
C SER A 387 12.84 10.19 -6.57
N PRO A 388 13.24 9.65 -7.74
CA PRO A 388 13.54 10.45 -8.93
C PRO A 388 12.40 11.41 -9.33
N TRP A 389 11.14 11.04 -9.04
CA TRP A 389 9.94 11.76 -9.49
C TRP A 389 9.21 12.51 -8.36
N LEU A 390 9.90 12.82 -7.26
CA LEU A 390 9.36 13.60 -6.14
C LEU A 390 8.17 12.97 -5.41
N THR A 391 8.11 11.65 -5.39
CA THR A 391 7.31 10.88 -4.46
C THR A 391 8.12 10.60 -3.19
N TYR A 392 7.43 10.40 -2.08
CA TYR A 392 7.97 10.07 -0.77
C TYR A 392 7.56 8.66 -0.36
N ASP A 393 8.30 8.13 0.62
CA ASP A 393 7.99 6.93 1.41
C ASP A 393 7.81 5.63 0.63
N GLN A 394 8.09 5.59 -0.68
CA GLN A 394 8.12 4.32 -1.43
C GLN A 394 9.20 3.34 -0.91
N ALA A 395 10.09 3.81 -0.03
CA ALA A 395 11.12 3.04 0.66
C ALA A 395 10.70 2.51 2.04
N GLY A 396 9.44 2.62 2.47
CA GLY A 396 9.06 2.21 3.82
C GLY A 396 7.65 2.65 4.22
N ASN A 397 7.34 2.53 5.51
CA ASN A 397 6.04 2.86 6.09
C ASN A 397 4.96 1.78 5.88
N VAL A 398 4.46 1.59 4.66
CA VAL A 398 3.41 0.61 4.31
C VAL A 398 3.69 -0.09 2.99
N VAL A 399 3.18 -1.31 2.83
CA VAL A 399 3.19 -2.01 1.54
C VAL A 399 1.95 -1.60 0.76
N GLU A 400 2.17 -1.05 -0.42
CA GLU A 400 1.14 -0.43 -1.22
C GLU A 400 0.57 -1.36 -2.27
N PHE A 401 -0.75 -1.47 -2.29
CA PHE A 401 -1.46 -2.15 -3.36
C PHE A 401 -1.33 -1.39 -4.69
N THR A 402 -1.15 -2.17 -5.75
CA THR A 402 -1.28 -1.72 -7.14
C THR A 402 -2.54 -2.33 -7.76
N ASP A 403 -3.02 -1.79 -8.88
CA ASP A 403 -4.12 -2.39 -9.66
C ASP A 403 -3.64 -3.37 -10.73
N THR A 404 -2.42 -3.88 -10.60
CA THR A 404 -1.86 -4.90 -11.49
C THR A 404 -2.25 -6.27 -10.98
N ILE A 405 -3.15 -6.91 -11.72
CA ILE A 405 -3.60 -8.27 -11.45
C ILE A 405 -2.53 -9.30 -11.84
N THR A 406 -2.43 -10.35 -11.03
CA THR A 406 -1.52 -11.48 -11.19
C THR A 406 -2.23 -12.78 -10.79
N ALA A 407 -1.66 -13.91 -11.17
CA ALA A 407 -2.10 -15.20 -10.69
C ALA A 407 -1.83 -15.35 -9.18
N ALA A 408 -2.66 -16.15 -8.50
CA ALA A 408 -2.38 -16.58 -7.14
C ALA A 408 -1.06 -17.37 -7.09
N PRO A 409 -0.20 -17.18 -6.07
CA PRO A 409 0.99 -17.99 -5.90
C PRO A 409 0.63 -19.46 -5.71
N ALA A 410 1.37 -20.38 -6.34
CA ALA A 410 1.07 -21.82 -6.34
C ALA A 410 1.05 -22.46 -4.93
N TYR A 411 1.68 -21.81 -3.94
CA TYR A 411 1.86 -22.33 -2.58
C TYR A 411 1.01 -21.60 -1.53
N GLU A 412 0.24 -20.58 -1.91
CA GLU A 412 -0.60 -19.85 -0.96
C GLU A 412 -1.99 -20.45 -0.83
N ILE A 413 -2.51 -20.44 0.39
CA ILE A 413 -3.93 -20.69 0.63
C ILE A 413 -4.68 -19.56 -0.09
N ASN A 414 -5.67 -19.92 -0.91
CA ASN A 414 -6.64 -18.99 -1.50
C ASN A 414 -7.91 -18.99 -0.64
N PRO A 415 -7.89 -18.34 0.55
CA PRO A 415 -8.97 -18.45 1.54
C PRO A 415 -10.29 -17.88 1.01
N HIS A 416 -10.22 -16.95 0.06
CA HIS A 416 -11.38 -16.27 -0.52
C HIS A 416 -11.77 -16.82 -1.90
N GLY A 417 -11.11 -17.90 -2.36
CA GLY A 417 -11.43 -18.55 -3.63
C GLY A 417 -11.35 -17.61 -4.83
N LEU A 418 -10.43 -16.65 -4.81
CA LEU A 418 -10.34 -15.61 -5.82
C LEU A 418 -9.62 -16.07 -7.10
N PRO A 419 -10.06 -15.57 -8.27
CA PRO A 419 -9.47 -15.92 -9.55
C PRO A 419 -8.17 -15.17 -9.83
N VAL A 420 -7.94 -14.04 -9.15
CA VAL A 420 -6.77 -13.17 -9.32
C VAL A 420 -6.30 -12.64 -7.98
N TYR A 421 -5.00 -12.40 -7.90
CA TYR A 421 -4.33 -11.65 -6.86
C TYR A 421 -3.88 -10.32 -7.46
N VAL A 422 -3.36 -9.42 -6.63
CA VAL A 422 -2.78 -8.15 -7.09
C VAL A 422 -1.33 -8.02 -6.65
N LYS A 423 -0.58 -7.23 -7.41
CA LYS A 423 0.78 -6.84 -7.07
C LYS A 423 0.79 -5.79 -5.98
N ALA A 424 1.78 -5.86 -5.11
CA ALA A 424 2.03 -4.87 -4.07
C ALA A 424 3.53 -4.56 -3.97
N HIS A 425 3.87 -3.32 -3.62
CA HIS A 425 5.24 -2.81 -3.55
C HIS A 425 5.44 -1.87 -2.39
N GLY A 426 6.70 -1.66 -1.99
CA GLY A 426 7.08 -0.77 -0.89
C GLY A 426 7.61 -1.54 0.32
N GLY A 427 8.11 -0.81 1.31
CA GLY A 427 8.56 -1.38 2.58
C GLY A 427 7.55 -1.14 3.70
N ILE A 428 7.41 -2.06 4.65
CA ILE A 428 6.74 -1.77 5.93
C ILE A 428 7.75 -1.37 7.01
N ALA A 429 7.27 -0.69 8.05
CA ALA A 429 8.06 -0.29 9.22
C ALA A 429 8.83 -1.47 9.85
N SER A 430 8.24 -2.67 9.82
CA SER A 430 8.79 -3.88 10.43
C SER A 430 9.57 -4.80 9.49
N ALA A 431 9.77 -4.40 8.23
CA ALA A 431 10.38 -5.29 7.26
C ALA A 431 11.90 -5.20 7.22
N PRO A 432 12.61 -6.30 6.89
CA PRO A 432 14.02 -6.22 6.57
C PRO A 432 14.25 -5.37 5.32
N ASP A 433 15.52 -5.03 5.09
CA ASP A 433 15.97 -4.24 3.94
C ASP A 433 15.53 -4.78 2.58
N TRP A 434 15.30 -6.11 2.47
CA TRP A 434 14.92 -6.74 1.22
C TRP A 434 13.61 -6.24 0.63
N GLN A 435 12.65 -5.80 1.45
CA GLN A 435 11.37 -5.29 0.95
C GLN A 435 11.49 -3.92 0.26
N LEU A 436 12.65 -3.27 0.37
CA LEU A 436 12.90 -1.98 -0.26
C LEU A 436 13.49 -2.10 -1.68
N TRP A 437 13.81 -3.32 -2.09
CA TRP A 437 14.46 -3.54 -3.38
C TRP A 437 13.49 -3.35 -4.54
N LEU A 438 14.01 -2.86 -5.66
CA LEU A 438 13.34 -2.94 -6.96
C LEU A 438 12.82 -4.35 -7.28
N THR A 439 13.50 -5.39 -6.79
CA THR A 439 13.17 -6.79 -7.03
C THR A 439 12.09 -7.35 -6.09
N ALA A 440 11.69 -6.61 -5.05
CA ALA A 440 10.72 -7.04 -4.04
C ALA A 440 9.27 -6.86 -4.50
N THR A 441 8.87 -7.66 -5.49
CA THR A 441 7.54 -7.64 -6.11
C THR A 441 6.56 -8.52 -5.34
N GLY A 442 5.84 -7.93 -4.37
CA GLY A 442 4.81 -8.61 -3.59
C GLY A 442 3.62 -9.06 -4.44
N THR A 443 2.99 -10.16 -4.03
CA THR A 443 1.68 -10.62 -4.55
C THR A 443 0.77 -10.88 -3.37
N THR A 444 -0.49 -10.47 -3.48
CA THR A 444 -1.43 -10.51 -2.36
C THR A 444 -2.87 -10.69 -2.81
N ASP A 445 -3.66 -11.30 -1.94
CA ASP A 445 -5.11 -11.30 -2.02
C ASP A 445 -5.62 -9.84 -1.90
N PRO A 446 -6.55 -9.37 -2.76
CA PRO A 446 -7.14 -8.04 -2.65
C PRO A 446 -7.95 -7.80 -1.36
N TYR A 447 -8.35 -8.84 -0.63
CA TYR A 447 -9.00 -8.74 0.68
C TYR A 447 -8.05 -8.48 1.84
N GLY A 448 -6.75 -8.73 1.66
CA GLY A 448 -5.74 -8.50 2.68
C GLY A 448 -4.40 -9.13 2.33
N GLN A 449 -3.33 -8.55 2.85
CA GLN A 449 -1.97 -9.05 2.63
C GLN A 449 -1.68 -10.29 3.47
N ARG A 450 -1.51 -11.43 2.80
CA ARG A 450 -0.99 -12.69 3.36
C ARG A 450 0.40 -12.99 2.83
N ALA A 451 1.27 -11.99 2.76
CA ALA A 451 2.65 -12.20 2.35
C ALA A 451 3.51 -12.65 3.55
N GLY A 452 3.95 -13.90 3.56
CA GLY A 452 5.18 -14.35 4.25
C GLY A 452 5.38 -13.95 5.71
N PHE A 453 4.45 -14.33 6.61
CA PHE A 453 4.59 -14.23 8.08
C PHE A 453 4.64 -12.84 8.71
N THR A 454 4.28 -11.77 7.99
CA THR A 454 4.12 -10.44 8.60
C THR A 454 2.68 -9.97 8.44
N ASP A 455 1.96 -9.83 9.56
CA ASP A 455 0.66 -9.13 9.62
C ASP A 455 0.88 -7.71 9.08
N THR A 456 0.44 -7.45 7.87
CA THR A 456 0.97 -6.34 7.05
C THR A 456 0.03 -5.14 7.09
N GLN A 457 0.64 -3.96 7.26
CA GLN A 457 -0.02 -2.68 7.12
C GLN A 457 -0.20 -2.37 5.62
N GLY A 458 -1.26 -2.94 5.03
CA GLY A 458 -1.65 -2.64 3.65
C GLY A 458 -2.02 -1.17 3.49
N GLY A 459 -1.36 -0.49 2.56
CA GLY A 459 -1.59 0.89 2.18
C GLY A 459 -1.84 1.05 0.68
N SER A 460 -2.03 2.29 0.24
CA SER A 460 -2.04 2.61 -1.19
C SER A 460 -1.76 4.10 -1.39
N ARG A 461 -1.29 4.46 -2.59
CA ARG A 461 -1.30 5.83 -3.11
C ARG A 461 -2.14 5.87 -4.37
N PHE A 462 -2.68 7.03 -4.72
CA PHE A 462 -3.49 7.16 -5.94
C PHE A 462 -2.70 7.76 -7.09
N GLY A 463 -2.97 7.28 -8.30
CA GLY A 463 -2.57 7.87 -9.56
C GLY A 463 -3.65 8.81 -10.12
N TYR A 464 -3.24 9.62 -11.08
CA TYR A 464 -4.12 10.40 -11.93
C TYR A 464 -3.64 10.29 -13.38
N LEU A 465 -4.50 9.75 -14.22
CA LEU A 465 -4.29 9.61 -15.66
C LEU A 465 -4.86 10.86 -16.36
N PRO A 466 -4.01 11.73 -16.93
CA PRO A 466 -4.49 12.89 -17.67
C PRO A 466 -5.21 12.47 -18.95
N ASP A 467 -6.31 13.14 -19.29
CA ASP A 467 -6.96 12.93 -20.58
C ASP A 467 -6.06 13.48 -21.70
N ALA A 468 -5.52 12.58 -22.53
CA ALA A 468 -4.68 12.91 -23.67
C ALA A 468 -5.34 13.87 -24.70
N LYS A 469 -6.68 13.97 -24.74
CA LYS A 469 -7.39 14.94 -25.60
C LYS A 469 -7.52 16.32 -24.97
N ALA A 470 -7.68 16.41 -23.65
CA ALA A 470 -7.89 17.66 -22.93
C ALA A 470 -6.58 18.33 -22.48
N ASP A 471 -5.55 17.54 -22.15
CA ASP A 471 -4.31 18.04 -21.54
C ASP A 471 -3.21 18.27 -22.60
N ARG A 472 -3.50 19.15 -23.58
CA ARG A 472 -2.61 19.50 -24.73
C ARG A 472 -1.22 20.00 -24.34
N LYS A 473 -0.98 20.29 -23.05
CA LYS A 473 0.31 20.75 -22.51
C LYS A 473 1.26 19.60 -22.17
N LEU A 474 0.83 18.34 -22.28
CA LEU A 474 1.67 17.17 -22.07
C LEU A 474 2.28 16.71 -23.42
N PRO A 475 3.61 16.81 -23.62
CA PRO A 475 4.23 16.36 -24.86
C PRO A 475 4.09 14.84 -25.03
N ASN A 476 3.72 14.40 -26.24
CA ASN A 476 3.62 12.98 -26.65
C ASN A 476 2.70 12.10 -25.77
N SER A 477 1.53 12.60 -25.35
CA SER A 477 0.56 11.81 -24.57
C SER A 477 -0.09 10.71 -25.42
N ARG A 478 0.49 9.51 -25.41
CA ARG A 478 -0.28 8.29 -25.71
C ARG A 478 -1.37 8.15 -24.63
N ARG A 479 -2.52 7.57 -25.00
CA ARG A 479 -3.56 7.24 -24.01
C ARG A 479 -3.00 6.26 -22.98
N ALA A 480 -3.46 6.36 -21.74
CA ALA A 480 -3.21 5.31 -20.78
C ALA A 480 -3.74 3.99 -21.36
N THR A 481 -3.02 2.91 -21.11
CA THR A 481 -3.52 1.56 -21.37
C THR A 481 -4.09 1.03 -20.07
N PRO A 482 -5.11 0.16 -20.11
CA PRO A 482 -5.47 -0.64 -18.94
C PRO A 482 -4.22 -1.29 -18.34
N SER A 483 -4.19 -1.44 -17.02
CA SER A 483 -3.12 -2.17 -16.34
C SER A 483 -2.98 -3.53 -17.01
N ARG A 484 -1.77 -3.85 -17.46
CA ARG A 484 -1.49 -5.15 -18.05
C ARG A 484 -1.52 -6.17 -16.92
N PHE A 485 -1.92 -7.41 -17.23
CA PHE A 485 -1.59 -8.52 -16.34
C PHE A 485 -0.09 -8.48 -16.08
N ALA A 486 0.34 -8.66 -14.83
CA ALA A 486 1.76 -8.82 -14.55
C ALA A 486 2.31 -9.92 -15.46
N SER A 487 3.50 -9.71 -16.04
CA SER A 487 4.17 -10.74 -16.85
C SER A 487 4.20 -12.02 -16.02
N PRO A 488 3.45 -13.06 -16.41
CA PRO A 488 3.32 -14.21 -15.55
C PRO A 488 4.66 -14.95 -15.51
N PRO A 489 5.04 -15.55 -14.36
CA PRO A 489 6.03 -16.61 -14.35
C PRO A 489 5.74 -17.62 -15.47
N ALA A 490 6.79 -18.17 -16.11
CA ALA A 490 6.65 -19.08 -17.25
C ALA A 490 5.76 -20.32 -16.96
N SER A 491 5.51 -20.61 -15.69
CA SER A 491 4.66 -21.66 -15.18
C SER A 491 3.19 -21.25 -15.07
N ALA A 492 2.57 -20.62 -16.10
CA ALA A 492 1.21 -20.03 -16.17
C ALA A 492 0.04 -20.92 -16.79
N GLY A 493 -1.15 -21.13 -16.20
CA GLY A 493 -2.30 -22.02 -16.52
C GLY A 493 -3.62 -21.68 -15.80
N LEU A 494 -4.78 -22.01 -16.38
CA LEU A 494 -6.02 -21.22 -16.21
C LEU A 494 -6.74 -21.32 -14.84
N VAL A 495 -7.22 -20.19 -14.30
CA VAL A 495 -8.22 -20.17 -13.21
C VAL A 495 -9.61 -19.87 -13.78
N TYR A 496 -10.56 -20.76 -13.50
CA TYR A 496 -11.94 -20.71 -13.96
C TYR A 496 -12.84 -20.14 -12.88
N ARG A 497 -13.85 -19.37 -13.30
CA ARG A 497 -14.77 -18.71 -12.39
C ARG A 497 -16.23 -19.01 -12.68
N LEU A 498 -16.99 -19.27 -11.64
CA LEU A 498 -18.41 -19.59 -11.69
C LEU A 498 -19.20 -18.76 -10.68
N LEU A 499 -20.40 -18.34 -11.06
CA LEU A 499 -21.36 -17.67 -10.19
C LEU A 499 -22.49 -18.63 -9.82
N ASP A 500 -22.70 -18.84 -8.53
CA ASP A 500 -23.90 -19.50 -8.02
C ASP A 500 -25.10 -18.55 -8.18
N LEU A 501 -26.10 -18.93 -8.97
CA LEU A 501 -27.26 -18.11 -9.28
C LEU A 501 -28.24 -17.97 -8.11
N ALA A 502 -28.19 -18.87 -7.14
CA ALA A 502 -29.10 -18.87 -5.98
C ALA A 502 -28.52 -18.05 -4.82
N SER A 503 -27.26 -18.30 -4.44
CA SER A 503 -26.60 -17.58 -3.34
C SER A 503 -25.93 -16.28 -3.80
N ARG A 504 -25.70 -16.11 -5.12
CA ARG A 504 -24.80 -15.09 -5.69
C ARG A 504 -23.34 -15.24 -5.23
N GLU A 505 -22.99 -16.40 -4.69
CA GLU A 505 -21.63 -16.72 -4.31
C GLU A 505 -20.78 -17.01 -5.56
N VAL A 506 -19.52 -16.62 -5.52
CA VAL A 506 -18.57 -16.90 -6.60
C VAL A 506 -17.65 -18.01 -6.16
N VAL A 507 -17.50 -19.02 -7.00
CA VAL A 507 -16.52 -20.09 -6.82
C VAL A 507 -15.47 -19.99 -7.93
N SER A 508 -14.19 -20.06 -7.57
CA SER A 508 -13.10 -20.17 -8.54
C SER A 508 -12.33 -21.48 -8.36
N THR A 509 -11.85 -22.05 -9.45
CA THR A 509 -11.05 -23.28 -9.43
C THR A 509 -9.99 -23.27 -10.52
N PRO A 510 -8.76 -23.73 -10.24
CA PRO A 510 -7.76 -23.98 -11.28
C PRO A 510 -8.03 -25.28 -12.06
N ASP A 511 -8.92 -26.15 -11.56
CA ASP A 511 -9.29 -27.42 -12.22
C ASP A 511 -10.41 -27.20 -13.24
N LEU A 512 -10.07 -27.29 -14.52
CA LEU A 512 -11.03 -27.22 -15.64
C LEU A 512 -12.16 -28.26 -15.49
N ALA A 513 -11.85 -29.47 -15.03
CA ALA A 513 -12.85 -30.52 -14.88
C ALA A 513 -13.82 -30.18 -13.74
N ALA A 514 -13.33 -29.63 -12.62
CA ALA A 514 -14.19 -29.10 -11.56
C ALA A 514 -15.05 -27.95 -12.06
N ALA A 515 -14.49 -27.01 -12.82
CA ALA A 515 -15.23 -25.91 -13.40
C ALA A 515 -16.36 -26.40 -14.32
N VAL A 516 -16.06 -27.35 -15.22
CA VAL A 516 -17.06 -27.94 -16.12
C VAL A 516 -18.16 -28.65 -15.34
N ARG A 517 -17.82 -29.44 -14.31
CA ARG A 517 -18.82 -30.13 -13.47
C ARG A 517 -19.74 -29.14 -12.76
N LEU A 518 -19.19 -28.08 -12.18
CA LEU A 518 -19.97 -27.05 -11.50
C LEU A 518 -20.84 -26.27 -12.49
N ALA A 519 -20.30 -25.85 -13.63
CA ALA A 519 -21.05 -25.14 -14.68
C ALA A 519 -22.19 -25.99 -15.28
N ALA A 520 -22.02 -27.31 -15.31
CA ALA A 520 -23.04 -28.24 -15.79
C ALA A 520 -24.13 -28.55 -14.74
N ALA A 521 -24.00 -28.05 -13.50
CA ALA A 521 -25.03 -28.21 -12.49
C ALA A 521 -26.32 -27.48 -12.94
N PRO A 522 -27.46 -28.19 -13.08
CA PRO A 522 -28.56 -27.79 -13.97
C PRO A 522 -29.25 -26.45 -13.70
N THR A 523 -28.98 -25.77 -12.58
CA THR A 523 -29.51 -24.42 -12.29
C THR A 523 -28.64 -23.62 -11.32
N SER A 524 -27.54 -24.18 -10.82
CA SER A 524 -26.82 -23.56 -9.70
C SER A 524 -25.75 -22.61 -10.18
N TYR A 525 -25.04 -22.89 -11.29
CA TYR A 525 -23.89 -22.09 -11.68
C TYR A 525 -23.96 -21.53 -13.11
N THR A 526 -23.33 -20.38 -13.31
CA THR A 526 -23.00 -19.82 -14.63
C THR A 526 -21.50 -19.58 -14.75
N TYR A 527 -20.92 -19.93 -15.90
CA TYR A 527 -19.51 -19.67 -16.19
C TYR A 527 -19.27 -18.19 -16.51
N LEU A 528 -18.32 -17.58 -15.81
CA LEU A 528 -17.99 -16.16 -15.96
C LEU A 528 -16.70 -15.91 -16.75
N GLY A 529 -15.82 -16.90 -16.90
CA GLY A 529 -14.57 -16.76 -17.67
C GLY A 529 -13.40 -17.58 -17.13
N ALA A 530 -12.32 -17.62 -17.92
CA ALA A 530 -11.03 -18.19 -17.54
C ALA A 530 -9.94 -17.13 -17.72
N ILE A 531 -8.97 -17.16 -16.82
CA ILE A 531 -7.81 -16.26 -16.82
C ILE A 531 -6.55 -17.12 -16.81
N ALA A 532 -5.50 -16.72 -17.51
CA ALA A 532 -4.18 -17.33 -17.38
C ALA A 532 -3.65 -17.19 -15.92
N GLY A 533 -3.72 -18.27 -15.13
CA GLY A 533 -3.06 -18.47 -13.80
C GLY A 533 -1.72 -19.22 -13.96
N PRO A 534 -1.30 -20.22 -13.13
CA PRO A 534 -0.17 -21.18 -13.29
C PRO A 534 -0.40 -22.56 -13.98
N LYS A 535 0.53 -23.05 -14.83
CA LYS A 535 0.50 -24.30 -15.63
C LYS A 535 0.93 -25.39 -14.66
N ALA A 536 -0.04 -26.23 -14.28
CA ALA A 536 0.12 -27.33 -13.34
C ALA A 536 1.16 -28.36 -13.80
#